data_AF-A0AAV5TA64-F1
#
_entry.id   AF-A0AAV5TA64-F1
#
_cell.length_a   1.000
_cell.length_b   1.000
_cell.length_c   1.000
_cell.angle_alpha   90.00
_cell.angle_beta   90.00
_cell.angle_gamma   90.00
#
_symmetry.space_group_name_H-M   'P 1'
#
loop_
_entity.id
_entity.type
_entity.pdbx_description
1 polymer ?
#
loop_
_entity_poly.entity_id
_entity_poly.type
_entity_poly.pdbx_seq_one_letter_code
_entity_poly.pdbx_strand_id
1 'polypeptide(L)'
;MSQALPVSKKRKKEQPGTVINCGQNKYVIESLLGSGGMGDLYKVHLVKDKTRIYAMKTERISVNEAYKARLKVELNVFEAI
;
A
#
# COMPACT_ATOMS: atom_id res chain seq x y z
N MET A 1 31.33 19.35 -11.15
CA MET A 1 31.18 17.94 -10.71
C MET A 1 29.71 17.71 -10.35
N SER A 2 28.93 17.09 -11.23
CA SER A 2 27.52 16.77 -10.96
C SER A 2 27.46 15.54 -10.06
N GLN A 3 27.05 15.70 -8.80
CA GLN A 3 26.74 14.54 -7.96
C GLN A 3 25.45 13.89 -8.46
N ALA A 4 25.52 12.59 -8.75
CA ALA A 4 24.35 11.79 -9.09
C ALA A 4 23.39 11.76 -7.90
N LEU A 5 22.09 11.90 -8.19
CA LEU A 5 21.02 11.69 -7.20
C LEU A 5 21.16 10.27 -6.61
N PRO A 6 20.96 10.10 -5.28
CA PRO A 6 21.12 8.79 -4.64
C PRO A 6 20.21 7.75 -5.31
N VAL A 7 20.81 6.66 -5.79
CA VAL A 7 20.10 5.50 -6.33
C VAL A 7 19.06 5.06 -5.31
N SER A 8 17.79 5.08 -5.71
CA SER A 8 16.67 4.86 -4.80
C SER A 8 16.82 3.51 -4.10
N LYS A 9 16.90 3.49 -2.76
CA LYS A 9 16.76 2.26 -1.98
C LYS A 9 15.49 1.54 -2.45
N LYS A 10 15.61 0.29 -2.91
CA LYS A 10 14.45 -0.53 -3.31
C LYS A 10 13.43 -0.56 -2.16
N ARG A 11 12.18 -0.22 -2.46
CA ARG A 11 11.08 -0.19 -1.49
C ARG A 11 10.81 -1.61 -0.95
N LYS A 12 10.86 -1.79 0.38
CA LYS A 12 10.62 -3.08 1.08
C LYS A 12 9.16 -3.55 0.93
N LYS A 13 8.87 -4.54 0.11
CA LYS A 13 7.50 -5.06 -0.06
C LYS A 13 7.08 -5.94 1.12
N GLU A 14 5.78 -5.99 1.39
CA GLU A 14 5.23 -6.92 2.37
C GLU A 14 5.21 -8.34 1.82
N GLN A 15 5.37 -9.32 2.71
CA GLN A 15 5.44 -10.73 2.33
C GLN A 15 4.06 -11.39 2.41
N PRO A 16 3.80 -12.44 1.59
CA PRO A 16 2.65 -13.31 1.81
C PRO A 16 2.61 -13.84 3.25
N GLY A 17 1.42 -13.87 3.85
CA GLY A 17 1.20 -14.24 5.24
C GLY A 17 1.31 -13.09 6.24
N THR A 18 1.82 -11.92 5.84
CA THR A 18 1.82 -10.74 6.71
C THR A 18 0.39 -10.32 7.06
N VAL A 19 0.13 -10.10 8.36
CA VAL A 19 -1.16 -9.65 8.87
C VAL A 19 -1.15 -8.14 9.06
N ILE A 20 -2.10 -7.45 8.42
CA ILE A 20 -2.32 -6.00 8.53
C ILE A 20 -3.55 -5.76 9.41
N ASN A 21 -3.39 -4.94 10.45
CA ASN A 21 -4.47 -4.57 11.37
C ASN A 21 -5.11 -3.23 10.94
N CYS A 22 -6.41 -3.24 10.70
CA CYS A 22 -7.19 -2.09 10.25
C CYS A 22 -8.38 -1.86 11.20
N GLY A 23 -8.08 -1.57 12.47
CA GLY A 23 -9.08 -1.33 13.51
C GLY A 23 -9.84 -2.61 13.86
N GLN A 24 -11.10 -2.70 13.43
CA GLN A 24 -11.98 -3.84 13.74
C GLN A 24 -11.70 -5.09 12.89
N ASN A 25 -11.01 -4.92 11.75
CA ASN A 25 -10.71 -6.01 10.83
C ASN A 25 -9.20 -6.23 10.70
N LYS A 26 -8.81 -7.49 10.46
CA LYS A 26 -7.44 -7.89 10.14
C LYS A 26 -7.42 -8.58 8.79
N TYR A 27 -6.39 -8.30 8.00
CA TYR A 27 -6.23 -8.83 6.66
C TYR A 27 -4.89 -9.54 6.51
N VAL A 28 -4.86 -10.62 5.74
CA VAL A 28 -3.63 -11.37 5.44
C VAL A 28 -3.25 -11.11 3.99
N ILE A 29 -1.98 -10.80 3.74
CA ILE A 29 -1.45 -10.65 2.38
C ILE A 29 -1.30 -12.02 1.71
N GLU A 30 -1.87 -12.18 0.52
CA GLU A 30 -1.68 -13.37 -0.31
C GLU A 30 -0.57 -13.16 -1.32
N SER A 31 -0.58 -12.05 -2.03
CA SER A 31 0.39 -11.75 -3.09
C SER A 31 0.44 -10.26 -3.43
N LEU A 32 1.52 -9.84 -4.08
CA LEU A 32 1.61 -8.53 -4.72
C LEU A 32 0.86 -8.58 -6.06
N LEU A 33 -0.09 -7.67 -6.25
CA LEU A 33 -0.80 -7.47 -7.53
C LEU A 33 -0.08 -6.47 -8.43
N GLY A 34 0.53 -5.44 -7.85
CA GLY A 34 1.23 -4.39 -8.62
C GLY A 34 2.09 -3.48 -7.75
N SER A 35 3.07 -2.82 -8.37
CA SER A 35 3.96 -1.87 -7.70
C SER A 35 4.31 -0.73 -8.64
N GLY A 36 4.23 0.51 -8.16
CA GLY A 36 4.49 1.71 -8.95
C GLY A 36 4.95 2.89 -8.10
N GLY A 37 5.03 4.08 -8.72
CA GLY A 37 5.44 5.31 -8.02
C GLY A 37 4.49 5.74 -6.91
N MET A 38 3.24 5.25 -6.93
CA MET A 38 2.19 5.59 -5.98
C MET A 38 2.04 4.57 -4.84
N GLY A 39 2.86 3.51 -4.83
CA GLY A 39 2.81 2.48 -3.78
C GLY A 39 2.71 1.07 -4.32
N ASP A 40 2.23 0.17 -3.46
CA ASP A 40 2.08 -1.25 -3.74
C ASP A 40 0.61 -1.64 -3.59
N LEU A 41 0.15 -2.55 -4.44
CA LEU A 41 -1.19 -3.13 -4.41
C LEU A 41 -1.06 -4.61 -4.10
N TYR A 42 -1.74 -5.07 -3.06
CA TYR A 42 -1.69 -6.45 -2.60
C TYR A 42 -3.07 -7.11 -2.71
N LYS A 43 -3.08 -8.40 -3.01
CA LYS A 43 -4.26 -9.25 -2.81
C LYS A 43 -4.28 -9.64 -1.34
N VAL A 44 -5.39 -9.43 -0.67
CA VAL A 44 -5.56 -9.76 0.74
C VAL A 44 -6.87 -10.49 1.00
N HIS A 45 -6.95 -11.30 2.05
CA HIS A 45 -8.23 -11.81 2.56
C HIS A 45 -8.44 -11.42 4.02
N LEU A 46 -9.70 -11.40 4.47
CA LEU A 46 -10.03 -11.19 5.88
C LEU A 46 -9.57 -12.39 6.71
N VAL A 47 -8.90 -12.14 7.84
CA VAL A 47 -8.47 -13.23 8.77
C VAL A 47 -9.64 -14.12 9.19
N LYS A 48 -10.81 -13.52 9.40
CA LYS A 48 -12.04 -14.23 9.81
C LYS A 48 -12.75 -14.99 8.69
N ASP A 49 -12.45 -14.68 7.43
CA ASP A 49 -13.13 -15.25 6.26
C ASP A 49 -12.23 -15.15 5.01
N LYS A 50 -11.63 -16.29 4.63
CA LYS A 50 -10.72 -16.38 3.48
C LYS A 50 -11.40 -16.19 2.13
N THR A 51 -12.73 -16.30 2.06
CA THR A 51 -13.48 -16.10 0.80
C THR A 51 -13.64 -14.62 0.46
N ARG A 52 -13.52 -13.74 1.47
CA ARG A 52 -13.58 -12.29 1.30
C ARG A 52 -12.21 -11.74 0.93
N ILE A 53 -12.00 -11.64 -0.38
CA ILE A 53 -10.76 -11.18 -1.00
C ILE A 53 -10.89 -9.70 -1.42
N TYR A 54 -9.84 -8.92 -1.18
CA TYR A 54 -9.77 -7.50 -1.49
C TYR A 54 -8.43 -7.14 -2.13
N ALA A 55 -8.39 -5.98 -2.81
CA ALA A 55 -7.16 -5.32 -3.19
C ALA A 55 -6.82 -4.25 -2.13
N MET A 56 -5.63 -4.36 -1.51
CA MET A 56 -5.14 -3.41 -0.51
C MET A 56 -4.04 -2.55 -1.12
N LYS A 57 -4.30 -1.25 -1.28
CA LYS A 57 -3.31 -0.27 -1.71
C LYS A 57 -2.61 0.33 -0.50
N THR A 58 -1.29 0.48 -0.58
CA THR A 58 -0.49 1.09 0.49
C THR A 58 0.18 2.38 0.03
N GLU A 59 0.13 3.40 0.88
CA GLU A 59 0.93 4.62 0.75
C GLU A 59 2.06 4.58 1.78
N ARG A 60 3.26 5.02 1.41
CA ARG A 60 4.34 5.22 2.38
C ARG A 60 4.38 6.68 2.75
N ILE A 61 4.62 6.93 4.03
CA ILE A 61 4.97 8.26 4.52
C ILE A 61 6.32 8.62 3.90
N SER A 62 6.31 9.49 2.90
CA SER A 62 7.50 10.12 2.36
C SER A 62 8.05 11.13 3.36
N VAL A 63 9.37 11.33 3.33
CA VAL A 63 10.05 12.34 4.14
C VAL A 63 9.61 13.76 3.76
N ASN A 64 9.15 13.95 2.52
CA ASN A 64 8.58 15.21 2.05
C ASN A 64 7.07 15.21 2.28
N GLU A 65 6.59 16.22 3.02
CA GLU A 65 5.19 16.36 3.41
C GLU A 65 4.25 16.63 2.24
N ALA A 66 4.75 17.23 1.16
CA ALA A 66 3.97 17.52 -0.04
C ALA A 66 3.46 16.26 -0.77
N TYR A 67 4.02 15.08 -0.47
CA TYR A 67 3.59 13.80 -1.03
C TYR A 67 2.80 12.93 -0.07
N LYS A 68 2.49 13.42 1.14
CA LYS A 68 1.60 12.74 2.08
C LYS A 68 0.15 12.90 1.61
N ALA A 69 -0.68 11.89 1.88
CA ALA A 69 -2.14 11.89 1.69
C ALA A 69 -2.65 11.73 0.25
N ARG A 70 -1.84 11.23 -0.68
CA ARG A 70 -2.33 10.89 -2.03
C ARG A 70 -3.41 9.82 -1.99
N LEU A 71 -3.27 8.83 -1.10
CA LEU A 71 -4.29 7.81 -0.93
C LEU A 71 -5.58 8.39 -0.34
N LYS A 72 -5.49 9.44 0.49
CA LYS A 72 -6.69 10.13 1.00
C LYS A 72 -7.45 10.84 -0.12
N VAL A 73 -6.74 11.48 -1.05
CA VAL A 73 -7.38 12.11 -2.22
C VAL A 73 -8.06 11.05 -3.09
N GLU A 74 -7.40 9.92 -3.35
CA GLU A 74 -8.00 8.82 -4.10
C GLU A 74 -9.27 8.29 -3.43
N LEU A 75 -9.28 8.14 -2.10
CA LEU A 75 -10.46 7.73 -1.34
C LEU A 75 -11.60 8.75 -1.45
N ASN A 76 -11.30 10.05 -1.32
CA ASN A 76 -12.31 11.10 -1.45
C ASN A 76 -12.97 11.10 -2.84
N VAL A 77 -12.18 10.88 -3.90
CA VAL A 77 -12.73 10.78 -5.26
C VAL A 77 -13.54 9.49 -5.42
N PHE A 78 -13.08 8.38 -4.86
CA PHE A 78 -13.79 7.10 -4.92
C PHE A 78 -15.14 7.16 -4.19
N GLU A 79 -15.21 7.83 -3.04
CA GLU A 79 -16.45 7.99 -2.26
C GLU A 79 -17.42 9.03 -2.85
N ALA A 80 -16.92 9.94 -3.69
CA ALA A 80 -17.74 10.97 -4.34
C ALA A 80 -18.50 10.49 -5.58
N ILE A 81 -18.27 9.25 -6.02
CA ILE A 81 -18.94 8.58 -7.14
C ILE A 81 -19.94 7.58 -6.59
#